data_AF-A0A358NHX2-F1
#
_entry.id   AF-A0A358NHX2-F1
#
_cell.length_a   1.000
_cell.length_b   1.000
_cell.length_c   1.000
_cell.angle_alpha   90.00
_cell.angle_beta   90.00
_cell.angle_gamma   90.00
#
_symmetry.space_group_name_H-M   'P 1'
#
loop_
_entity.id
_entity.type
_entity.pdbx_description
1 polymer ?
#
loop_
_entity_poly.entity_id
_entity_poly.type
_entity_poly.pdbx_seq_one_letter_code
_entity_poly.pdbx_strand_id
1 'polypeptide(L)' 'MKFDDNGCIDERDNRILIFSANFKQEMRKYMVKGYKPLSARINHVLYWKQEDREDVTLIVLPQLEFIKNNLNDGNNNL' A
#
# COMPACT_ATOMS: atom_id res chain seq x y z
N MET A 1 -11.31 5.17 -1.33
CA MET A 1 -10.11 5.43 -0.52
C MET A 1 -9.01 5.88 -1.45
N LYS A 2 -8.39 7.02 -1.16
CA LYS A 2 -7.20 7.52 -1.88
C LYS A 2 -5.93 6.95 -1.20
N PHE A 3 -4.79 7.03 -1.88
CA PHE A 3 -3.51 6.70 -1.27
C PHE A 3 -2.38 7.50 -1.93
N ASP A 4 -1.26 7.63 -1.22
CA ASP A 4 -0.02 8.23 -1.70
C ASP A 4 1.19 7.42 -1.20
N ASP A 5 2.41 7.94 -1.42
CA ASP A 5 3.66 7.30 -0.97
C ASP A 5 3.78 7.16 0.56
N ASN A 6 2.92 7.84 1.31
CA ASN A 6 2.92 7.85 2.77
C ASN A 6 1.84 6.96 3.39
N GLY A 7 0.76 6.64 2.68
CA GLY A 7 -0.27 5.74 3.19
C GLY A 7 -1.65 5.95 2.57
N CYS A 8 -2.69 5.51 3.29
CA CYS A 8 -4.07 5.59 2.83
C CYS A 8 -4.80 6.80 3.40
N ILE A 9 -5.70 7.37 2.60
CA ILE A 9 -6.48 8.57 2.90
C ILE A 9 -7.96 8.26 2.64
N ASP A 10 -8.83 8.64 3.56
CA ASP A 10 -10.29 8.48 3.39
C ASP A 10 -10.88 9.53 2.42
N GLU A 11 -12.19 9.46 2.17
CA GLU A 11 -12.88 10.39 1.27
C GLU A 11 -12.99 11.83 1.80
N ARG A 12 -12.67 12.04 3.09
CA ARG A 12 -12.67 13.35 3.77
C ARG A 12 -11.25 13.91 3.90
N ASP A 13 -10.28 13.32 3.20
CA ASP A 13 -8.86 13.67 3.23
C ASP A 13 -8.15 13.43 4.59
N ASN A 14 -8.69 12.55 5.45
CA ASN A 14 -8.02 12.14 6.68
C ASN A 14 -7.02 11.00 6.43
N ARG A 15 -5.85 11.09 7.07
CA ARG A 15 -4.84 10.02 7.08
C ARG A 15 -5.29 8.88 8.01
N ILE A 16 -5.75 7.79 7.42
CA ILE A 16 -6.23 6.61 8.17
C ILE A 16 -5.16 5.52 8.33
N LEU A 17 -4.09 5.57 7.54
CA LEU A 17 -2.96 4.65 7.63
C LEU A 17 -1.68 5.33 7.18
N ILE A 18 -0.57 5.04 7.87
CA ILE A 18 0.79 5.42 7.47
C ILE A 18 1.57 4.15 7.15
N PHE A 19 2.19 4.11 5.98
CA PHE A 19 3.09 3.01 5.61
C PHE A 19 4.37 3.07 6.43
N SER A 20 4.74 1.93 7.02
CA SER A 20 6.02 1.78 7.72
C SER A 20 7.20 1.93 6.77
N ALA A 21 8.38 2.25 7.29
CA ALA A 21 9.60 2.36 6.49
C ALA A 21 9.90 1.07 5.70
N ASN A 22 9.69 -0.10 6.33
CA ASN A 22 9.85 -1.40 5.69
C ASN A 22 8.85 -1.59 4.55
N PHE A 23 7.58 -1.23 4.76
CA PHE A 23 6.56 -1.35 3.72
C PHE A 23 6.87 -0.48 2.50
N LYS A 24 7.31 0.77 2.73
CA LYS A 24 7.77 1.66 1.65
C LYS A 24 8.97 1.08 0.90
N GLN A 25 9.88 0.39 1.59
CA GLN A 25 11.00 -0.30 0.95
C GLN A 25 10.53 -1.44 0.04
N GLU A 26 9.56 -2.25 0.48
CA GLU A 26 8.96 -3.29 -0.36
C GLU A 26 8.27 -2.71 -1.59
N MET A 27 7.48 -1.64 -1.45
CA MET A 27 6.84 -0.97 -2.59
C MET A 27 7.87 -0.53 -3.64
N ARG A 28 8.99 0.07 -3.21
CA ARG A 28 10.07 0.52 -4.10
C ARG A 28 10.65 -0.61 -4.97
N LYS A 29 10.70 -1.84 -4.45
CA LYS A 29 11.22 -3.00 -5.23
C LYS A 29 10.38 -3.29 -6.48
N TYR A 30 9.07 -3.03 -6.43
CA TYR A 30 8.19 -3.19 -7.58
C TYR A 30 8.26 -1.96 -8.50
N MET A 31 8.35 -0.76 -7.94
CA MET A 31 8.47 0.47 -8.71
C MET A 31 9.72 0.50 -9.59
N VAL A 32 10.87 0.06 -9.08
CA VAL A 32 12.11 -0.07 -9.87
C VAL A 32 11.97 -1.06 -11.02
N LYS A 33 11.07 -2.05 -10.91
CA LYS A 33 10.77 -3.02 -11.98
C LYS A 33 9.74 -2.50 -13.01
N GLY A 34 9.38 -1.22 -12.93
CA GLY A 34 8.42 -0.57 -13.83
C GLY A 34 6.95 -0.80 -13.48
N TYR A 35 6.66 -1.36 -12.29
CA TYR A 35 5.29 -1.46 -11.80
C TYR A 35 4.87 -0.14 -11.16
N LYS A 36 3.59 0.21 -11.29
CA LYS A 36 2.99 1.37 -10.63
C LYS A 36 1.94 0.91 -9.64
N PRO A 37 1.87 1.49 -8.42
CA PRO A 37 0.72 1.30 -7.55
C PRO A 37 -0.56 1.68 -8.29
N LEU A 38 -1.55 0.79 -8.28
CA LEU A 38 -2.85 0.98 -8.92
C LEU A 38 -3.92 1.30 -7.90
N SER A 39 -3.97 0.52 -6.82
CA SER A 39 -4.97 0.65 -5.77
C SER A 39 -4.38 0.25 -4.42
N ALA A 40 -4.97 0.77 -3.34
CA ALA A 40 -4.72 0.34 -1.98
C ALA A 40 -6.05 0.01 -1.33
N ARG A 41 -6.09 -1.04 -0.51
CA ARG A 41 -7.26 -1.48 0.26
C ARG A 41 -6.84 -1.89 1.67
N ILE A 42 -7.69 -1.64 2.65
CA ILE A 42 -7.51 -2.14 4.01
C ILE A 42 -8.41 -3.38 4.14
N ASN A 43 -7.80 -4.56 4.21
CA ASN A 43 -8.57 -5.81 4.30
C ASN A 43 -8.87 -6.17 5.76
N HIS A 44 -7.90 -5.99 6.65
CA HIS A 44 -7.99 -6.42 8.04
C HIS A 44 -7.52 -5.33 8.98
N VAL A 45 -8.34 -5.10 10.02
CA VAL A 45 -8.03 -4.26 11.17
C VAL A 45 -8.15 -5.17 12.39
N LEU A 46 -7.03 -5.46 13.03
CA LEU A 46 -6.92 -6.36 14.17
C LEU A 46 -6.72 -5.54 15.43
N TYR A 47 -7.53 -5.82 16.45
CA TYR A 47 -7.35 -5.26 17.79
C TYR A 47 -6.65 -6.31 18.64
N TRP A 48 -5.36 -6.12 18.86
CA TRP A 48 -4.57 -6.99 19.73
C TRP A 48 -4.51 -6.40 21.13
N LYS A 49 -5.18 -7.05 22.08
CA LYS A 49 -5.02 -6.81 23.52
C LYS A 49 -4.17 -7.91 24.14
N GLN A 50 -3.14 -7.55 24.91
CA GLN A 50 -2.41 -8.53 25.74
C GLN A 50 -3.23 -8.82 26.99
N GLU A 51 -3.27 -10.07 27.46
CA GLU A 51 -4.12 -10.48 28.59
C GLU A 51 -3.79 -9.69 29.88
N ASP A 52 -2.53 -9.28 30.04
CA ASP A 52 -1.99 -8.57 31.19
C ASP A 52 -1.98 -7.03 31.04
N ARG A 53 -2.48 -6.49 29.91
CA ARG A 53 -2.47 -5.04 29.65
C ARG A 53 -3.83 -4.52 29.23
N GLU A 54 -4.13 -3.30 29.67
CA GLU A 54 -5.34 -2.59 29.23
C GLU A 54 -5.20 -2.01 27.81
N ASP A 55 -3.96 -1.76 27.37
CA ASP A 55 -3.67 -1.20 26.06
C ASP A 55 -4.05 -2.15 24.92
N VAL A 56 -4.78 -1.61 23.95
CA VAL A 56 -5.14 -2.31 22.71
C VAL A 56 -4.27 -1.78 21.59
N THR A 57 -3.46 -2.66 21.00
CA THR A 57 -2.69 -2.36 19.80
C THR A 57 -3.56 -2.57 18.57
N LEU A 58 -3.73 -1.52 17.77
CA LEU A 58 -4.38 -1.62 16.47
C LEU A 58 -3.36 -2.03 15.40
N ILE A 59 -3.59 -3.15 14.73
CA ILE A 59 -2.79 -3.61 13.60
C ILE A 59 -3.63 -3.49 12.34
N VAL A 60 -3.19 -2.64 11.41
CA VAL A 60 -3.85 -2.43 10.11
C VAL A 60 -3.02 -3.10 9.03
N LEU A 61 -3.63 -3.97 8.24
CA LEU A 61 -2.98 -4.70 7.15
C LEU A 61 -3.43 -4.15 5.78
N PRO A 62 -2.64 -3.27 5.16
CA PRO A 62 -2.91 -2.80 3.80
C PRO A 62 -2.53 -3.84 2.76
N GLN A 63 -3.32 -3.91 1.70
CA GLN A 63 -2.96 -4.56 0.45
C GLN A 63 -2.82 -3.49 -0.64
N LEU A 64 -1.71 -3.52 -1.39
CA LEU A 64 -1.55 -2.75 -2.61
C LEU A 64 -1.59 -3.65 -3.83
N GLU A 65 -2.28 -3.17 -4.85
CA GLU A 65 -2.26 -3.74 -6.19
C GLU A 65 -1.32 -2.92 -7.06
N PHE A 66 -0.51 -3.61 -7.86
CA PHE A 66 0.44 -3.00 -8.79
C PHE A 66 0.08 -3.40 -10.21
N ILE A 67 0.22 -2.46 -11.15
CA ILE A 67 0.08 -2.71 -12.57
C ILE A 67 1.42 -2.50 -13.28
N LYS A 68 1.75 -3.35 -14.24
CA LYS A 68 2.86 -3.15 -15.15
C LYS A 68 2.33 -2.59 -16.45
N ASN A 69 2.79 -1.41 -16.85
CA ASN A 69 2.46 -0.90 -18.19
C ASN A 69 3.26 -1.72 -19.22
N ASN A 70 2.58 -2.58 -19.98
CA ASN A 70 3.17 -3.31 -21.11
C ASN A 70 3.18 -2.45 -22.39
N LEU A 71 3.55 -1.17 -22.29
CA LEU A 71 3.68 -0.31 -23.46
C LEU A 71 5.14 -0.35 -23.93
N ASN A 72 5.47 -1.41 -24.69
CA ASN A 72 6.39 -1.43 -25.84
C ASN A 72 6.84 -2.88 -26.14
N ASP A 73 6.08 -3.58 -26.99
CA ASP A 73 6.56 -4.69 -27.83
C ASP A 73 5.85 -4.62 -29.20
N GLY A 74 5.95 -3.46 -29.83
CA GLY A 74 5.35 -3.20 -31.13
C GLY A 74 5.89 -1.92 -31.72
N ASN A 75 7.03 -2.03 -32.43
CA ASN A 75 7.37 -1.32 -33.67
C ASN A 75 8.87 -1.48 -33.95
N ASN A 76 9.24 -2.52 -34.69
CA ASN A 76 10.40 -2.51 -35.58
C ASN A 76 9.96 -3.18 -36.90
N ASN A 77 9.30 -2.39 -37.75
CA ASN A 77 9.31 -2.60 -39.19
C ASN A 77 10.27 -1.59 -39.78
N LEU A 78 11.49 -2.03 -40.09
CA LEU A 78 12.32 -1.55 -41.19
C LEU A 78 13.29 -2.66 -41.58
#